data_AF-A0A2U3CBC1-F1
#
_entry.id   AF-A0A2U3CBC1-F1
#
_cell.length_a   1.000
_cell.length_b   1.000
_cell.length_c   1.000
_cell.angle_alpha   90.00
_cell.angle_beta   90.00
_cell.angle_gamma   90.00
#
_symmetry.space_group_name_H-M   'P 1'
#
loop_
_entity.id
_entity.type
_entity.pdbx_description
1 polymer ?
#
loop_
_entity_poly.entity_id
_entity_poly.type
_entity_poly.pdbx_seq_one_letter_code
_entity_poly.pdbx_strand_id
1 'polypeptide(L)'
;MFEDYLIDSYSFYLEGNSCTESRKAKRYFRASIFYAAGSIEAFANYLADTFNQGNSLTQFEIAFLLDKKIVFDNEKIEVKQRIEYHRIEDKLKILIKKFVKEFDFTSKDWSHFMEFKKFRDRLVHPHDSEDEIQIKEYENIIKRGLSSIINIMNTISKGIFRKPLRKQLLDLIP
;
A
#
# COMPACT_ATOMS: atom_id res chain seq x y z
N MET A 1 -8.88 -3.32 -10.07
CA MET A 1 -9.32 -3.02 -8.69
C MET A 1 -8.23 -2.29 -7.92
N PHE A 2 -7.01 -2.84 -7.79
CA PHE A 2 -5.87 -2.05 -7.29
C PHE A 2 -5.16 -1.27 -8.40
N GLU A 3 -5.25 -1.78 -9.64
CA GLU A 3 -4.67 -1.17 -10.82
C GLU A 3 -5.29 0.20 -11.12
N ASP A 4 -6.61 0.30 -10.99
CA ASP A 4 -7.36 1.53 -11.22
C ASP A 4 -6.92 2.61 -10.22
N TYR A 5 -6.70 2.25 -8.95
CA TYR A 5 -6.16 3.16 -7.96
C TYR A 5 -4.72 3.64 -8.28
N LEU A 6 -3.86 2.79 -8.87
CA LEU A 6 -2.54 3.25 -9.32
C LEU A 6 -2.66 4.24 -10.50
N ILE A 7 -3.55 3.96 -11.44
CA ILE A 7 -3.79 4.81 -12.61
C ILE A 7 -4.36 6.16 -12.16
N ASP A 8 -5.38 6.16 -11.30
CA ASP A 8 -5.98 7.36 -10.74
C ASP A 8 -4.96 8.16 -9.93
N SER A 9 -4.16 7.47 -9.11
CA SER A 9 -3.07 8.10 -8.37
C SER A 9 -2.10 8.83 -9.30
N TYR A 10 -1.65 8.17 -10.37
CA TYR A 10 -0.73 8.77 -11.33
C TYR A 10 -1.39 9.95 -12.08
N SER A 11 -2.65 9.83 -12.48
CA SER A 11 -3.41 10.91 -13.11
C SER A 11 -3.46 12.15 -12.22
N PHE A 12 -3.81 12.00 -10.93
CA PHE A 12 -3.82 13.12 -9.99
C PHE A 12 -2.43 13.69 -9.71
N TYR A 13 -1.38 12.87 -9.77
CA TYR A 13 0.00 13.37 -9.69
C TYR A 13 0.33 14.29 -10.87
N LEU A 14 -0.04 13.92 -12.10
CA LEU A 14 0.15 14.76 -13.28
C LEU A 14 -0.65 16.07 -13.21
N GLU A 15 -1.93 15.99 -12.80
CA GLU A 15 -2.77 17.17 -12.59
C GLU A 15 -2.17 18.13 -11.55
N GLY A 16 -1.66 17.59 -10.44
CA GLY A 16 -0.97 18.36 -9.41
C GLY A 16 0.25 19.11 -9.94
N ASN A 17 1.08 18.46 -10.76
CA ASN A 17 2.27 19.06 -11.36
C ASN A 17 1.96 20.14 -12.41
N SER A 18 0.85 19.99 -13.14
CA SER A 18 0.43 20.95 -14.16
C SER A 18 -0.31 22.16 -13.58
N CYS A 19 -0.73 22.10 -12.31
CA CYS A 19 -1.58 23.10 -11.70
C CYS A 19 -0.78 24.28 -11.13
N THR A 20 -1.09 25.49 -11.59
CA THR A 20 -0.43 26.73 -11.15
C THR A 20 -0.97 27.25 -9.81
N GLU A 21 -2.20 26.87 -9.44
CA GLU A 21 -2.82 27.28 -8.19
C GLU A 21 -2.43 26.33 -7.04
N SER A 22 -1.60 26.81 -6.11
CA SER A 22 -1.01 26.00 -5.03
C SER A 22 -2.04 25.19 -4.23
N ARG A 23 -3.17 25.79 -3.85
CA ARG A 23 -4.21 25.08 -3.07
C ARG A 23 -4.86 23.96 -3.86
N LYS A 24 -5.12 24.17 -5.15
CA LYS A 24 -5.70 23.17 -6.05
C LYS A 24 -4.72 22.04 -6.33
N ALA A 25 -3.45 22.37 -6.58
CA ALA A 25 -2.38 21.39 -6.75
C ALA A 25 -2.22 20.49 -5.51
N LYS A 26 -2.23 21.07 -4.30
CA LYS A 26 -2.21 20.30 -3.04
C LYS A 26 -3.36 19.29 -2.96
N ARG A 27 -4.56 19.65 -3.39
CA ARG A 27 -5.72 18.72 -3.40
C ARG A 27 -5.50 17.55 -4.35
N TYR A 28 -4.95 17.80 -5.53
CA TYR A 28 -4.59 16.73 -6.47
C TYR A 28 -3.52 15.81 -5.88
N PHE A 29 -2.46 16.35 -5.28
CA PHE A 29 -1.45 15.51 -4.62
C PHE A 29 -2.02 14.69 -3.46
N ARG A 30 -2.92 15.25 -2.65
CA ARG A 30 -3.61 14.48 -1.61
C ARG A 30 -4.41 13.34 -2.19
N ALA A 31 -5.22 13.60 -3.22
CA ALA A 31 -5.97 12.55 -3.92
C ALA A 31 -5.00 11.44 -4.39
N SER A 32 -3.92 11.83 -5.07
CA SER A 32 -2.87 10.91 -5.52
C SER A 32 -2.32 10.03 -4.38
N ILE A 33 -1.97 10.63 -3.24
CA ILE A 33 -1.49 9.91 -2.05
C ILE A 33 -2.52 8.90 -1.54
N PHE A 34 -3.79 9.29 -1.43
CA PHE A 34 -4.84 8.39 -0.94
C PHE A 34 -5.09 7.24 -1.91
N TYR A 35 -5.09 7.48 -3.22
CA TYR A 35 -5.22 6.44 -4.22
C TYR A 35 -4.02 5.48 -4.23
N ALA A 36 -2.79 5.97 -4.13
CA ALA A 36 -1.60 5.11 -4.02
C ALA A 36 -1.60 4.27 -2.72
N ALA A 37 -2.03 4.84 -1.59
CA ALA A 37 -2.20 4.06 -0.37
C ALA A 37 -3.28 2.98 -0.52
N GLY A 38 -4.42 3.33 -1.11
CA GLY A 38 -5.50 2.40 -1.41
C GLY A 38 -5.08 1.28 -2.37
N SER A 39 -4.21 1.56 -3.34
CA SER A 39 -3.76 0.56 -4.30
C SER A 39 -2.93 -0.54 -3.64
N ILE A 40 -1.99 -0.20 -2.75
CA ILE A 40 -1.17 -1.22 -2.08
C ILE A 40 -1.97 -2.02 -1.06
N GLU A 41 -2.94 -1.40 -0.37
CA GLU A 41 -3.88 -2.09 0.51
C GLU A 41 -4.76 -3.07 -0.27
N ALA A 42 -5.37 -2.61 -1.37
CA ALA A 42 -6.19 -3.45 -2.25
C ALA A 42 -5.39 -4.61 -2.85
N PHE A 43 -4.13 -4.38 -3.22
CA PHE A 43 -3.23 -5.44 -3.71
C PHE A 43 -2.95 -6.50 -2.63
N ALA A 44 -2.63 -6.08 -1.40
CA ALA A 44 -2.40 -7.01 -0.29
C ALA A 44 -3.65 -7.85 0.03
N ASN A 45 -4.83 -7.22 0.04
CA ASN A 45 -6.10 -7.91 0.27
C ASN A 45 -6.43 -8.90 -0.86
N TYR A 46 -6.23 -8.50 -2.12
CA TYR A 46 -6.39 -9.39 -3.27
C TYR A 46 -5.51 -10.65 -3.16
N LEU A 47 -4.24 -10.48 -2.76
CA LEU A 47 -3.35 -11.61 -2.54
C LEU A 47 -3.82 -12.51 -1.39
N ALA A 48 -4.26 -11.90 -0.29
CA ALA A 48 -4.80 -12.63 0.86
C ALA A 48 -5.99 -13.51 0.48
N ASP A 49 -6.95 -12.96 -0.26
CA ASP A 49 -8.10 -13.69 -0.77
C ASP A 49 -7.70 -14.81 -1.74
N THR A 50 -6.74 -14.53 -2.63
CA THR A 50 -6.20 -15.52 -3.57
C THR A 50 -5.58 -16.71 -2.82
N PHE A 51 -4.78 -16.45 -1.79
CA PHE A 51 -4.14 -17.51 -1.01
C PHE A 51 -5.12 -18.28 -0.12
N ASN A 52 -6.17 -17.62 0.37
CA ASN A 52 -7.25 -18.25 1.12
C ASN A 52 -7.98 -19.29 0.24
N GLN A 53 -8.28 -18.93 -1.02
CA GLN A 53 -8.89 -19.86 -1.98
C GLN A 53 -7.93 -21.00 -2.39
N GLY A 54 -6.64 -20.70 -2.51
CA GLY A 54 -5.62 -21.68 -2.91
C GLY A 54 -5.06 -22.55 -1.79
N ASN A 55 -5.49 -22.40 -0.53
CA ASN A 55 -4.97 -23.12 0.65
C ASN A 55 -3.44 -23.16 0.74
N SER A 56 -2.76 -22.09 0.28
CA SER A 56 -1.30 -22.05 0.16
C SER A 56 -0.58 -21.44 1.37
N LEU A 57 -1.34 -20.82 2.28
CA LEU A 57 -0.86 -20.24 3.53
C LEU A 57 -1.61 -20.87 4.71
N THR A 58 -1.01 -20.80 5.90
CA THR A 58 -1.68 -21.27 7.12
C THR A 58 -2.91 -20.42 7.45
N GLN A 59 -3.86 -20.98 8.19
CA GLN A 59 -5.05 -20.24 8.60
C GLN A 59 -4.72 -18.98 9.42
N PHE A 60 -3.64 -19.00 10.21
CA PHE A 60 -3.18 -17.83 10.98
C PHE A 60 -2.61 -16.73 10.07
N GLU A 61 -1.80 -17.09 9.07
CA GLU A 61 -1.29 -16.13 8.07
C GLU A 61 -2.44 -15.52 7.27
N ILE A 62 -3.40 -16.32 6.82
CA ILE A 62 -4.59 -15.85 6.11
C ILE A 62 -5.44 -14.93 6.99
N ALA A 63 -5.70 -15.33 8.24
CA ALA A 63 -6.47 -14.52 9.16
C ALA A 63 -5.81 -13.15 9.37
N PHE A 64 -4.49 -13.12 9.62
CA PHE A 64 -3.73 -11.87 9.75
C PHE A 64 -3.84 -10.99 8.51
N LEU A 65 -3.64 -11.55 7.31
CA LEU A 65 -3.70 -10.79 6.06
C LEU A 65 -5.11 -10.22 5.78
N LEU A 66 -6.17 -10.94 6.19
CA LEU A 66 -7.57 -10.55 6.02
C LEU A 66 -8.15 -9.72 7.19
N ASP A 67 -7.31 -9.19 8.08
CA ASP A 67 -7.75 -8.45 9.27
C ASP A 67 -8.70 -9.23 10.18
N LYS A 68 -8.36 -10.50 10.40
CA LYS A 68 -9.08 -11.41 11.28
C LYS A 68 -8.18 -11.95 12.36
N LYS A 69 -8.76 -12.12 13.55
CA LYS A 69 -8.20 -12.83 14.68
C LYS A 69 -8.95 -14.13 14.90
N ILE A 70 -8.20 -15.21 15.02
CA ILE A 70 -8.74 -16.51 15.43
C ILE A 70 -8.79 -16.53 16.96
N VAL A 71 -9.99 -16.67 17.53
CA VAL A 71 -10.23 -16.64 18.97
C VAL A 71 -10.95 -17.92 19.37
N PHE A 72 -10.56 -18.50 20.50
CA PHE A 72 -11.28 -19.61 21.11
C PHE A 72 -12.43 -19.07 21.96
N ASP A 73 -13.65 -19.53 21.67
CA ASP A 73 -14.81 -19.23 22.49
C ASP A 73 -14.90 -20.24 23.63
N ASN A 74 -14.64 -19.79 24.85
CA ASN A 74 -14.66 -20.63 26.05
C ASN A 74 -16.08 -21.09 26.44
N GLU A 75 -17.13 -20.39 25.97
CA GLU A 75 -18.51 -20.75 26.30
C GLU A 75 -19.03 -21.88 25.42
N LYS A 76 -18.53 -21.99 24.19
CA LYS A 76 -19.01 -22.97 23.19
C LYS A 76 -17.96 -23.98 22.74
N ILE A 77 -16.70 -23.84 23.17
CA ILE A 77 -15.55 -24.64 22.67
C ILE A 77 -15.51 -24.56 21.13
N GLU A 78 -15.57 -23.34 20.59
CA GLU A 78 -15.62 -23.08 19.16
C GLU A 78 -14.53 -22.10 18.73
N VAL A 79 -14.02 -22.27 17.51
CA VAL A 79 -13.08 -21.33 16.90
C VAL A 79 -13.89 -20.24 16.17
N LYS A 80 -13.73 -18.98 16.61
CA LYS A 80 -14.39 -17.81 16.00
C LYS A 80 -13.38 -16.88 15.34
N GLN A 81 -13.83 -16.18 14.31
CA GLN A 81 -13.10 -15.07 13.69
C GLN A 81 -13.65 -13.74 14.21
N ARG A 82 -12.78 -12.85 14.66
CA ARG A 82 -13.11 -11.45 15.00
C ARG A 82 -12.32 -10.51 14.10
N ILE A 83 -12.83 -9.32 13.83
CA ILE A 83 -12.09 -8.29 13.08
C ILE A 83 -10.95 -7.78 13.96
N GLU A 84 -9.74 -7.73 13.40
CA GLU A 84 -8.55 -7.15 14.00
C GLU A 84 -7.74 -6.48 12.89
N TYR A 85 -7.69 -5.14 12.88
CA TYR A 85 -6.99 -4.40 11.83
C TYR A 85 -5.48 -4.46 12.04
N HIS A 86 -4.77 -4.96 11.03
CA HIS A 86 -3.32 -5.03 11.00
C HIS A 86 -2.74 -3.94 10.11
N ARG A 87 -1.54 -3.49 10.46
CA ARG A 87 -0.84 -2.47 9.68
C ARG A 87 -0.41 -3.01 8.32
N ILE A 88 -0.55 -2.20 7.28
CA ILE A 88 -0.21 -2.60 5.91
C ILE A 88 1.26 -3.02 5.77
N GLU A 89 2.19 -2.34 6.43
CA GLU A 89 3.61 -2.69 6.42
C GLU A 89 3.88 -4.09 6.98
N ASP A 90 3.08 -4.54 7.95
CA ASP A 90 3.26 -5.87 8.55
C ASP A 90 2.65 -6.95 7.66
N LYS A 91 1.51 -6.69 7.01
CA LYS A 91 0.97 -7.56 5.95
C LYS A 91 1.95 -7.73 4.80
N LEU A 92 2.55 -6.63 4.33
CA LEU A 92 3.56 -6.66 3.27
C LEU A 92 4.81 -7.42 3.69
N LYS A 93 5.30 -7.25 4.92
CA LYS A 93 6.43 -8.03 5.44
C LYS A 93 6.17 -9.54 5.40
N ILE A 94 4.96 -9.99 5.74
CA ILE A 94 4.60 -11.42 5.67
C ILE A 94 4.67 -11.89 4.22
N LEU A 95 4.01 -11.20 3.30
CA LEU A 95 4.01 -11.54 1.87
C LEU A 95 5.44 -11.56 1.31
N ILE A 96 6.24 -10.54 1.60
CA ILE A 96 7.62 -10.42 1.14
C ILE A 96 8.48 -11.55 1.72
N LYS A 97 8.49 -11.76 3.05
CA LYS A 97 9.32 -12.81 3.66
C LYS A 97 8.95 -14.21 3.17
N LYS A 98 7.67 -14.44 2.85
CA LYS A 98 7.20 -15.73 2.36
C LYS A 98 7.66 -16.01 0.93
N PHE A 99 7.63 -15.01 0.05
CA PHE A 99 7.79 -15.21 -1.40
C PHE A 99 9.04 -14.55 -2.02
N VAL A 100 9.73 -13.68 -1.27
CA VAL A 100 10.90 -12.91 -1.69
C VAL A 100 11.95 -12.93 -0.57
N LYS A 101 12.58 -14.09 -0.36
CA LYS A 101 13.50 -14.33 0.77
C LYS A 101 14.64 -13.32 0.90
N GLU A 102 15.17 -12.87 -0.24
CA GLU A 102 16.32 -11.96 -0.32
C GLU A 102 15.93 -10.47 -0.29
N PHE A 103 14.68 -10.13 0.09
CA PHE A 103 14.26 -8.74 0.13
C PHE A 103 14.97 -7.96 1.25
N ASP A 104 15.57 -6.84 0.88
CA ASP A 104 16.21 -5.92 1.81
C ASP A 104 15.22 -4.86 2.33
N PHE A 105 14.84 -4.98 3.60
CA PHE A 105 13.99 -3.99 4.29
C PHE A 105 14.73 -2.69 4.65
N THR A 106 16.02 -2.58 4.34
CA THR A 106 16.78 -1.33 4.41
C THR A 106 16.88 -0.63 3.05
N SER A 107 16.32 -1.23 2.00
CA SER A 107 16.31 -0.67 0.65
C SER A 107 15.63 0.70 0.58
N LYS A 108 15.99 1.46 -0.46
CA LYS A 108 15.38 2.77 -0.76
C LYS A 108 13.87 2.66 -0.95
N ASP A 109 13.41 1.61 -1.65
CA ASP A 109 11.97 1.42 -1.90
C ASP A 109 11.19 1.21 -0.60
N TRP A 110 11.70 0.37 0.30
CA TRP A 110 11.05 0.19 1.60
C TRP A 110 11.06 1.48 2.44
N SER A 111 12.20 2.17 2.46
CA SER A 111 12.36 3.42 3.22
C SER A 111 11.42 4.53 2.72
N HIS A 112 11.33 4.72 1.41
CA HIS A 112 10.42 5.69 0.79
C HIS A 112 8.95 5.30 1.00
N PHE A 113 8.60 4.01 0.94
CA PHE A 113 7.25 3.56 1.27
C PHE A 113 6.88 3.89 2.73
N MET A 114 7.80 3.69 3.68
CA MET A 114 7.56 4.04 5.08
C MET A 114 7.45 5.56 5.29
N GLU A 115 8.23 6.37 4.58
CA GLU A 115 8.11 7.84 4.58
C GLU A 115 6.74 8.28 4.02
N PHE A 116 6.35 7.73 2.86
CA PHE A 116 5.07 7.97 2.23
C PHE A 116 3.90 7.63 3.16
N LYS A 117 3.95 6.46 3.82
CA LYS A 117 2.93 6.05 4.79
C LYS A 117 2.81 7.05 5.93
N LYS A 118 3.93 7.43 6.56
CA LYS A 118 3.95 8.43 7.64
C LYS A 118 3.34 9.76 7.19
N PHE A 119 3.64 10.18 5.96
CA PHE A 119 3.06 11.39 5.41
C PHE A 119 1.56 11.27 5.20
N ARG A 120 1.06 10.16 4.64
CA ARG A 120 -0.38 9.89 4.55
C ARG A 120 -1.05 9.92 5.92
N ASP A 121 -0.45 9.28 6.92
CA ASP A 121 -0.98 9.23 8.29
C ASP A 121 -1.09 10.66 8.88
N ARG A 122 -0.08 11.51 8.65
CA ARG A 122 -0.10 12.95 9.02
C ARG A 122 -1.21 13.74 8.30
N LEU A 123 -1.51 13.40 7.04
CA LEU A 123 -2.61 14.04 6.29
C LEU A 123 -4.01 13.64 6.80
N VAL A 124 -4.16 12.42 7.31
CA VAL A 124 -5.43 11.94 7.90
C VAL A 124 -5.65 12.50 9.30
N HIS A 125 -4.58 12.62 10.08
CA HIS A 125 -4.58 13.12 11.45
C HIS A 125 -3.73 14.39 11.54
N PRO A 126 -4.23 15.53 11.03
CA PRO A 126 -3.47 16.77 11.00
C PRO A 126 -3.24 17.27 12.43
N HIS A 127 -1.99 17.23 12.88
CA HIS A 127 -1.53 17.93 14.09
C HIS A 127 -1.09 19.37 13.77
N ASP A 128 -0.67 19.61 12.53
CA ASP A 128 -0.26 20.91 12.02
C ASP A 128 -1.37 21.51 11.15
N SER A 129 -1.40 22.84 11.01
CA SER A 129 -2.30 23.48 10.06
C SER A 129 -1.94 23.09 8.62
N GLU A 130 -2.94 22.76 7.78
CA GLU A 130 -2.72 22.29 6.40
C GLU A 130 -1.89 23.25 5.52
N ASP A 131 -1.81 24.52 5.94
CA ASP A 131 -1.14 25.60 5.22
C ASP A 131 0.39 25.56 5.37
N GLU A 132 0.94 24.80 6.32
CA GLU A 132 2.39 24.74 6.58
C GLU A 132 3.17 23.84 5.61
N ILE A 133 2.54 22.78 5.09
CA ILE A 133 3.21 21.82 4.19
C ILE A 133 3.43 22.47 2.82
N GLN A 134 4.68 22.53 2.38
CA GLN A 134 5.05 23.10 1.08
C GLN A 134 4.62 22.18 -0.07
N ILE A 135 4.19 22.76 -1.19
CA ILE A 135 3.77 21.99 -2.38
C ILE A 135 4.86 21.04 -2.90
N LYS A 136 6.12 21.47 -2.84
CA LYS A 136 7.29 20.67 -3.22
C LYS A 136 7.49 19.43 -2.33
N GLU A 137 7.06 19.50 -1.07
CA GLU A 137 7.10 18.36 -0.16
C GLU A 137 6.09 17.29 -0.61
N TYR A 138 4.86 17.70 -0.96
CA TYR A 138 3.87 16.80 -1.55
C TYR A 138 4.42 16.10 -2.80
N GLU A 139 4.92 16.87 -3.77
CA GLU A 139 5.47 16.37 -5.04
C GLU A 139 6.58 15.34 -4.81
N ASN A 140 7.56 15.66 -3.95
CA ASN A 140 8.67 14.76 -3.67
C ASN A 140 8.22 13.47 -2.97
N ILE A 141 7.25 13.56 -2.06
CA ILE A 141 6.76 12.39 -1.32
C ILE A 141 5.91 11.50 -2.22
N ILE A 142 5.00 12.06 -3.02
CA ILE A 142 4.18 11.25 -3.93
C ILE A 142 5.04 10.61 -5.01
N LYS A 143 6.02 11.33 -5.57
CA LYS A 143 6.93 10.79 -6.58
C LYS A 143 7.65 9.56 -6.04
N ARG A 144 8.33 9.69 -4.89
CA ARG A 144 9.07 8.59 -4.26
C ARG A 144 8.14 7.47 -3.80
N GLY A 145 7.01 7.83 -3.19
CA GLY A 145 6.02 6.88 -2.69
C GLY A 145 5.41 6.02 -3.79
N LEU A 146 4.99 6.62 -4.91
CA LEU A 146 4.40 5.91 -6.04
C LEU A 146 5.39 4.95 -6.70
N SER A 147 6.62 5.41 -6.97
CA SER A 147 7.69 4.55 -7.51
C SER A 147 7.93 3.35 -6.59
N SER A 148 8.03 3.59 -5.28
CA SER A 148 8.33 2.54 -4.31
C SER A 148 7.17 1.58 -4.08
N ILE A 149 5.92 2.05 -4.10
CA ILE A 149 4.73 1.20 -4.06
C ILE A 149 4.71 0.26 -5.27
N ILE A 150 4.88 0.80 -6.49
CA ILE A 150 4.90 -0.02 -7.72
C ILE A 150 6.05 -1.03 -7.67
N ASN A 151 7.25 -0.62 -7.23
CA ASN A 151 8.41 -1.50 -7.10
C ASN A 151 8.19 -2.63 -6.09
N ILE A 152 7.60 -2.33 -4.92
CA ILE A 152 7.27 -3.34 -3.91
C ILE A 152 6.22 -4.32 -4.46
N MET A 153 5.14 -3.82 -5.08
CA MET A 153 4.10 -4.65 -5.68
C MET A 153 4.67 -5.54 -6.80
N ASN A 154 5.56 -5.00 -7.64
CA ASN A 154 6.26 -5.75 -8.68
C ASN A 154 7.19 -6.82 -8.09
N THR A 155 7.88 -6.52 -7.01
CA THR A 155 8.76 -7.46 -6.31
C THR A 155 7.95 -8.63 -5.74
N ILE A 156 6.84 -8.34 -5.07
CA ILE A 156 5.91 -9.35 -4.56
C ILE A 156 5.31 -10.18 -5.72
N SER A 157 4.87 -9.53 -6.81
CA SER A 157 4.34 -10.21 -7.99
C SER A 157 5.34 -11.19 -8.60
N LYS A 158 6.61 -10.78 -8.74
CA LYS A 158 7.69 -11.65 -9.23
C LYS A 158 7.96 -12.82 -8.27
N GLY A 159 7.89 -12.58 -6.96
CA GLY A 159 8.05 -13.62 -5.95
C GLY A 159 6.96 -14.69 -6.02
N ILE A 160 5.69 -14.25 -6.08
CA ILE A 160 4.51 -15.13 -6.06
C ILE A 160 4.26 -15.79 -7.41
N PHE A 161 4.14 -14.98 -8.47
CA PHE A 161 3.65 -15.42 -9.78
C PHE A 161 4.76 -15.69 -10.79
N ARG A 162 6.02 -15.44 -10.43
CA ARG A 162 7.18 -15.47 -11.36
C ARG A 162 6.99 -14.55 -12.58
N LYS A 163 6.13 -13.54 -12.43
CA LYS A 163 5.81 -12.56 -13.47
C LYS A 163 5.85 -11.15 -12.88
N PRO A 164 6.39 -10.17 -13.63
CA PRO A 164 6.28 -8.78 -13.22
C PRO A 164 4.83 -8.31 -13.25
N LEU A 165 4.57 -7.14 -12.65
CA LEU A 165 3.34 -6.42 -12.94
C LEU A 165 3.23 -6.12 -14.45
N ARG A 166 1.99 -5.91 -14.90
CA ARG A 166 1.73 -5.53 -16.30
C ARG A 166 2.50 -4.26 -16.63
N LYS A 167 3.06 -4.20 -17.85
CA LYS A 167 3.88 -3.08 -18.32
C LYS A 167 3.20 -1.72 -18.09
N GLN A 168 1.90 -1.62 -18.37
CA GLN A 168 1.12 -0.40 -18.16
C GLN A 168 1.20 0.17 -16.73
N LEU A 169 1.42 -0.67 -15.71
CA LEU A 169 1.55 -0.23 -14.32
C LEU A 169 2.99 0.16 -13.98
N LEU A 170 3.96 -0.50 -14.60
CA LEU A 170 5.39 -0.16 -14.44
C LEU A 170 5.71 1.18 -15.11
N ASP A 171 5.02 1.50 -16.21
CA ASP A 171 5.17 2.76 -16.92
C ASP A 171 4.58 3.96 -16.12
N LEU A 172 3.89 3.72 -14.99
CA LEU A 172 3.39 4.76 -14.06
C LEU A 172 4.45 5.24 -13.05
N ILE A 173 5.67 4.72 -13.10
CA ILE A 173 6.77 5.17 -12.23
C ILE A 173 7.21 6.58 -12.69
N PRO A 174 7.06 7.62 -11.84
CA PRO A 174 7.37 9.02 -12.17
C PRO A 174 8.86 9.42 -12.04
#